data_AF-A0A8C3RT71-F1
#
_entry.id   AF-A0A8C3RT71-F1
#
_cell.length_a   1.000
_cell.length_b   1.000
_cell.length_c   1.000
_cell.angle_alpha   90.00
_cell.angle_beta   90.00
_cell.angle_gamma   90.00
#
_symmetry.space_group_name_H-M   'P 1'
#
loop_
_entity.id
_entity.type
_entity.pdbx_description
1 polymer ?
#
loop_
_entity_poly.entity_id
_entity_poly.type
_entity_poly.pdbx_seq_one_letter_code
_entity_poly.pdbx_strand_id
1 'polypeptide(L)'
;MFLGVANSMNILARMKISKQQLQIVKDRFQAFLNGETQIVADEAFINAVQSYFEVFLKSDRVARMVQSGGCSANDSREVFKKHIEKRVRSLPEIDGLSKETVLSSWMAKFDAIYRGEEDPRKQQARMTDSSLFLQIQTNTAATLKPVTILVFEFQMHKG
;
A
#
# COMPACT_ATOMS: atom_id res chain seq x y z
N MET A 1 -1.61 -34.41 29.54
CA MET A 1 -2.21 -33.11 29.93
C MET A 1 -1.08 -32.11 30.10
N PHE A 2 -1.35 -30.85 29.73
CA PHE A 2 -0.50 -29.65 29.91
C PHE A 2 0.71 -29.49 28.99
N LEU A 3 0.48 -28.84 27.85
CA LEU A 3 1.39 -27.83 27.27
C LEU A 3 0.60 -26.92 26.31
N GLY A 4 -0.51 -26.39 26.82
CA GLY A 4 -1.47 -25.59 26.06
C GLY A 4 -1.85 -24.30 26.76
N VAL A 5 -0.91 -23.53 27.33
CA VAL A 5 -1.23 -22.16 27.83
C VAL A 5 0.02 -21.24 27.84
N ALA A 6 0.81 -21.17 26.76
CA ALA A 6 1.91 -20.20 26.68
C ALA A 6 1.92 -19.35 25.40
N ASN A 7 0.88 -19.43 24.57
CA ASN A 7 0.79 -18.61 23.35
C ASN A 7 -0.39 -17.63 23.34
N SER A 8 -1.01 -17.39 24.51
CA SER A 8 -2.17 -16.50 24.65
C SER A 8 -1.80 -15.05 25.03
N MET A 9 -0.50 -14.72 25.13
CA MET A 9 -0.03 -13.36 25.50
C MET A 9 0.78 -12.66 24.38
N ASN A 10 0.45 -12.94 23.12
CA ASN A 10 0.98 -12.15 21.98
C ASN A 10 -0.10 -11.77 20.96
N ILE A 11 -1.38 -11.90 21.34
CA ILE A 11 -2.54 -11.86 20.43
C ILE A 11 -3.29 -10.52 20.45
N LEU A 12 -2.89 -9.53 21.27
CA LEU A 12 -3.47 -8.18 21.23
C LEU A 12 -2.55 -7.20 20.49
N ALA A 13 -2.60 -7.29 19.17
CA ALA A 13 -2.51 -6.16 18.24
C ALA A 13 -1.30 -5.20 18.29
N ARG A 14 -0.11 -5.63 18.76
CA ARG A 14 1.12 -4.87 18.48
C ARG A 14 1.62 -5.23 17.08
N MET A 15 0.87 -4.82 16.04
CA MET A 15 1.33 -4.85 14.65
C MET A 15 2.51 -3.88 14.55
N LYS A 16 3.70 -4.39 14.85
CA LYS A 16 4.97 -3.68 14.71
C LYS A 16 5.09 -3.25 13.25
N ILE A 17 5.37 -1.98 13.03
CA ILE A 17 5.63 -1.48 11.68
C ILE A 17 7.03 -1.98 11.29
N SER A 18 7.14 -2.64 10.14
CA SER A 18 8.44 -2.98 9.54
C SER A 18 9.00 -1.80 8.76
N LYS A 19 10.31 -1.80 8.44
CA LYS A 19 10.90 -0.76 7.59
C LYS A 19 10.19 -0.64 6.23
N GLN A 20 9.80 -1.77 5.64
CA GLN A 20 9.05 -1.81 4.38
C GLN A 20 7.66 -1.19 4.55
N GLN A 21 6.95 -1.52 5.63
CA GLN A 21 5.65 -0.92 5.92
C GLN A 21 5.75 0.59 6.16
N LEU A 22 6.79 1.05 6.86
CA LEU A 22 7.05 2.48 7.02
C LEU A 22 7.25 3.16 5.66
N GLN A 23 8.00 2.54 4.73
CA GLN A 23 8.20 3.10 3.40
C GLN A 23 6.89 3.18 2.61
N ILE A 24 6.08 2.11 2.61
CA ILE A 24 4.76 2.09 1.96
C ILE A 24 3.86 3.20 2.51
N VAL A 25 3.85 3.38 3.84
CA VAL A 25 3.10 4.47 4.48
C VAL A 25 3.62 5.83 4.01
N LYS A 26 4.94 6.04 3.95
CA LYS A 26 5.49 7.30 3.42
C LYS A 26 5.02 7.57 1.99
N ASP A 27 5.08 6.56 1.12
CA ASP A 27 4.70 6.70 -0.28
C ASP A 27 3.20 7.04 -0.42
N ARG A 28 2.34 6.43 0.41
CA ARG A 28 0.89 6.74 0.44
C ARG A 28 0.59 8.17 0.89
N PHE A 29 1.27 8.63 1.94
CA PHE A 29 1.14 10.01 2.41
C PHE A 29 1.65 11.00 1.35
N GLN A 30 2.74 10.67 0.66
CA GLN A 30 3.26 11.49 -0.44
C GLN A 30 2.29 11.55 -1.61
N ALA A 31 1.70 10.42 -2.02
CA ALA A 31 0.68 10.38 -3.08
C ALA A 31 -0.54 11.24 -2.73
N PHE A 32 -0.99 11.21 -1.47
CA PHE A 32 -2.06 12.09 -0.99
C PHE A 32 -1.68 13.57 -1.13
N LEU A 33 -0.47 13.94 -0.69
CA LEU A 33 0.02 15.33 -0.76
C LEU A 33 0.25 15.81 -2.20
N ASN A 34 0.58 14.91 -3.12
CA ASN A 34 0.70 15.19 -4.55
C ASN A 34 -0.66 15.31 -5.26
N GLY A 35 -1.78 14.98 -4.58
CA GLY A 35 -3.12 14.96 -5.19
C GLY A 35 -3.38 13.72 -6.06
N GLU A 36 -2.60 12.65 -5.91
CA GLU A 36 -2.75 11.40 -6.66
C GLU A 36 -3.86 10.50 -6.08
N THR A 37 -4.38 10.83 -4.90
CA THR A 37 -5.43 10.07 -4.23
C THR A 37 -6.81 10.72 -4.41
N GLN A 38 -7.87 9.92 -4.39
CA GLN A 38 -9.26 10.41 -4.43
C GLN A 38 -9.77 10.94 -3.07
N ILE A 39 -8.91 11.06 -2.05
CA ILE A 39 -9.31 11.45 -0.70
C ILE A 39 -9.56 12.96 -0.68
N VAL A 40 -10.84 13.35 -0.57
CA VAL A 40 -11.24 14.75 -0.51
C VAL A 40 -10.82 15.37 0.84
N ALA A 41 -10.02 16.42 0.78
CA ALA A 41 -9.45 17.08 1.94
C ALA A 41 -9.52 18.61 1.82
N ASP A 42 -9.79 19.26 2.95
CA ASP A 42 -9.65 20.70 3.10
C ASP A 42 -8.17 21.08 3.28
N GLU A 43 -7.84 22.36 3.01
CA GLU A 43 -6.47 22.87 3.08
C GLU A 43 -5.87 22.72 4.50
N ALA A 44 -6.69 22.89 5.54
CA ALA A 44 -6.24 22.75 6.91
C ALA A 44 -5.80 21.31 7.22
N PHE A 45 -6.52 20.30 6.72
CA PHE A 45 -6.12 18.90 6.83
C PHE A 45 -4.86 18.61 6.02
N ILE A 46 -4.77 19.09 4.77
CA ILE A 46 -3.58 18.91 3.92
C ILE A 46 -2.34 19.47 4.62
N ASN A 47 -2.42 20.67 5.17
CA ASN A 47 -1.34 21.30 5.93
C ASN A 47 -0.97 20.47 7.19
N ALA A 48 -1.96 19.96 7.92
CA ALA A 48 -1.71 19.10 9.07
C ALA A 48 -1.00 17.79 8.68
N VAL A 49 -1.39 17.18 7.56
CA VAL A 49 -0.76 15.98 7.01
C VAL A 49 0.66 16.27 6.51
N GLN A 50 0.88 17.38 5.81
CA GLN A 50 2.20 17.83 5.37
C GLN A 50 3.15 17.98 6.56
N SER A 51 2.73 18.71 7.58
CA SER A 51 3.49 18.92 8.81
C SER A 51 3.79 17.60 9.53
N TYR A 52 2.83 16.68 9.59
CA TYR A 52 3.07 15.34 10.15
C TYR A 52 4.07 14.52 9.31
N PHE A 53 3.95 14.57 7.99
CA PHE A 53 4.82 13.83 7.09
C PHE A 53 6.28 14.30 7.21
N GLU A 54 6.52 15.61 7.17
CA GLU A 54 7.87 16.19 7.25
C GLU A 54 8.49 16.03 8.64
N VAL A 55 7.73 16.29 9.70
CA VAL A 55 8.27 16.31 11.07
C VAL A 55 8.38 14.91 11.67
N PHE A 56 7.44 14.01 11.37
CA PHE A 56 7.40 12.67 11.98
C PHE A 56 7.82 11.58 11.00
N LEU A 57 7.14 11.43 9.85
CA LEU A 57 7.39 10.30 8.95
C LEU A 57 8.76 10.37 8.26
N LYS A 58 9.26 11.57 7.94
CA LYS A 58 10.62 11.75 7.37
C LYS A 58 11.74 11.78 8.41
N SER A 59 11.43 11.84 9.72
CA SER A 59 12.44 11.94 10.77
C SER A 59 13.23 10.65 10.97
N ASP A 60 14.55 10.78 11.17
CA ASP A 60 15.41 9.64 11.53
C ASP A 60 15.00 8.96 12.84
N ARG A 61 14.33 9.70 13.74
CA ARG A 61 13.85 9.15 15.02
C ARG A 61 12.84 8.04 14.78
N VAL A 62 11.89 8.21 13.87
CA VAL A 62 10.90 7.17 13.57
C VAL A 62 11.55 5.99 12.85
N ALA A 63 12.51 6.25 11.96
CA ALA A 63 13.27 5.21 11.28
C ALA A 63 14.04 4.32 12.27
N ARG A 64 14.69 4.91 13.27
CA ARG A 64 15.36 4.19 14.36
C ARG A 64 14.38 3.43 15.25
N MET A 65 13.24 4.04 15.61
CA MET A 65 12.20 3.36 16.41
C MET A 65 11.57 2.16 15.69
N VAL A 66 11.37 2.26 14.38
CA VAL A 66 10.91 1.14 13.54
C VAL A 66 11.98 0.05 13.45
N GLN A 67 13.25 0.44 13.32
CA GLN A 67 14.36 -0.51 13.28
C GLN A 67 14.53 -1.30 14.58
N SER A 68 14.32 -0.68 15.74
CA SER A 68 14.36 -1.38 17.04
C SER A 68 13.08 -2.14 17.38
N GLY A 69 12.07 -2.12 16.51
CA GLY A 69 10.76 -2.76 16.75
C GLY A 69 9.92 -2.07 17.82
N GLY A 70 10.22 -0.80 18.14
CA GLY A 70 9.56 0.00 19.16
C GLY A 70 8.32 0.77 18.67
N CYS A 71 8.01 0.72 17.37
CA CYS A 71 6.91 1.48 16.77
C CYS A 71 5.83 0.56 16.17
N SER A 72 4.58 0.85 16.47
CA SER A 72 3.38 0.20 15.94
C SER A 72 2.50 1.18 15.17
N ALA A 73 1.55 0.62 14.41
CA ALA A 73 0.53 1.41 13.72
C ALA A 73 -0.29 2.28 14.70
N ASN A 74 -0.58 1.75 15.89
CA ASN A 74 -1.31 2.49 16.91
C ASN A 74 -0.49 3.68 17.44
N ASP A 75 0.82 3.51 17.65
CA ASP A 75 1.70 4.61 18.07
C ASP A 75 1.69 5.76 17.05
N SER A 76 1.80 5.44 15.76
CA SER A 76 1.75 6.43 14.69
C SER A 76 0.40 7.17 14.65
N ARG A 77 -0.70 6.42 14.82
CA ARG A 77 -2.06 6.98 14.87
C ARG A 77 -2.26 7.92 16.05
N GLU A 78 -1.75 7.56 17.23
CA GLU A 78 -1.82 8.42 18.43
C GLU A 78 -0.99 9.69 18.30
N VAL A 79 0.19 9.60 17.68
CA VAL A 79 1.02 10.78 17.39
C VAL A 79 0.27 11.73 16.46
N PHE A 80 -0.35 11.20 15.40
CA PHE A 80 -1.17 12.02 14.49
C PHE A 80 -2.35 12.66 15.22
N LYS A 81 -3.10 11.90 16.02
CA LYS A 81 -4.23 12.42 16.81
C LYS A 81 -3.81 13.60 17.69
N LYS A 82 -2.74 13.45 18.47
CA LYS A 82 -2.19 14.53 19.31
C LYS A 82 -1.72 15.74 18.49
N HIS A 83 -1.20 15.49 17.28
CA HIS A 83 -0.77 16.53 16.36
C HIS A 83 -1.96 17.37 15.86
N ILE A 84 -3.03 16.72 15.41
CA ILE A 84 -4.21 17.41 14.87
C ILE A 84 -5.08 18.04 15.96
N GLU A 85 -5.17 17.45 17.15
CA GLU A 85 -5.93 18.00 18.29
C GLU A 85 -5.50 19.43 18.62
N LYS A 86 -4.19 19.70 18.59
CA LYS A 86 -3.67 21.06 18.81
C LYS A 86 -4.10 22.02 17.70
N ARG A 87 -4.09 21.57 16.44
CA ARG A 87 -4.45 22.38 15.27
C ARG A 87 -5.95 22.65 15.20
N VAL A 88 -6.80 21.63 15.42
CA VAL A 88 -8.26 21.77 15.35
C VAL A 88 -8.79 22.75 16.39
N ARG A 89 -8.18 22.78 17.59
CA ARG A 89 -8.49 23.79 18.62
C ARG A 89 -8.22 25.23 18.16
N SER A 90 -7.23 25.43 17.29
CA SER A 90 -6.86 26.75 16.75
C SER A 90 -7.54 27.08 15.43
N LEU A 91 -8.29 26.16 14.82
CA LEU A 91 -9.06 26.46 13.61
C LEU A 91 -10.13 27.50 13.92
N PRO A 92 -10.50 28.34 12.94
CA PRO A 92 -11.69 29.20 13.09
C PRO A 92 -12.94 28.36 13.40
N GLU A 93 -13.94 28.99 13.99
CA GLU A 93 -15.27 28.38 14.05
C GLU A 93 -15.80 28.23 12.63
N ILE A 94 -16.28 27.04 12.32
CA ILE A 94 -16.93 26.73 11.04
C ILE A 94 -18.40 26.54 11.39
N ASP A 95 -19.27 27.34 10.78
CA ASP A 95 -20.69 27.31 11.08
C ASP A 95 -21.26 25.91 10.85
N GLY A 96 -21.81 25.33 11.92
CA GLY A 96 -22.44 24.01 11.91
C GLY A 96 -21.49 22.81 12.02
N LEU A 97 -20.17 23.01 12.18
CA LEU A 97 -19.22 21.90 12.41
C LEU A 97 -18.54 21.99 13.77
N SER A 98 -18.78 21.00 14.63
CA SER A 98 -18.08 20.89 15.91
C SER A 98 -16.62 20.46 15.71
N LYS A 99 -15.75 20.86 16.66
CA LYS A 99 -14.34 20.45 16.67
C LYS A 99 -14.17 18.93 16.74
N GLU A 100 -15.08 18.24 17.42
CA GLU A 100 -15.10 16.77 17.50
C GLU A 100 -15.41 16.13 16.14
N THR A 101 -16.36 16.69 15.39
CA THR A 101 -16.67 16.23 14.04
C THR A 101 -15.49 16.43 13.09
N VAL A 102 -14.80 17.57 13.18
CA VAL A 102 -13.57 17.83 12.40
C VAL A 102 -12.50 16.79 12.75
N LEU A 103 -12.22 16.57 14.04
CA LEU A 103 -11.24 15.58 14.48
C LEU A 103 -11.58 14.18 13.99
N SER A 104 -12.84 13.78 14.11
CA SER A 104 -13.32 12.47 13.66
C SER A 104 -13.15 12.30 12.14
N SER A 105 -13.52 13.33 11.36
CA SER A 105 -13.33 13.35 9.90
C SER A 105 -11.85 13.24 9.52
N TRP A 106 -10.98 14.00 10.18
CA TRP A 106 -9.54 13.98 9.92
C TRP A 106 -8.90 12.64 10.28
N MET A 107 -9.31 12.01 11.38
CA MET A 107 -8.86 10.66 11.74
C MET A 107 -9.32 9.62 10.72
N ALA A 108 -10.55 9.72 10.22
CA ALA A 108 -11.06 8.82 9.18
C ALA A 108 -10.24 8.95 7.87
N LYS A 109 -9.93 10.18 7.46
CA LYS A 109 -9.08 10.45 6.29
C LYS A 109 -7.66 9.92 6.50
N PHE A 110 -7.07 10.13 7.67
CA PHE A 110 -5.77 9.56 8.03
C PHE A 110 -5.78 8.04 7.91
N ASP A 111 -6.81 7.38 8.47
CA ASP A 111 -6.93 5.93 8.44
C ASP A 111 -7.11 5.42 7.00
N ALA A 112 -7.76 6.19 6.11
CA ALA A 112 -7.86 5.90 4.68
C ALA A 112 -6.50 6.00 3.96
N ILE A 113 -5.73 7.07 4.20
CA ILE A 113 -4.36 7.22 3.65
C ILE A 113 -3.47 6.09 4.17
N TYR A 114 -3.53 5.80 5.47
CA TYR A 114 -2.67 4.83 6.12
C TYR A 114 -2.94 3.40 5.67
N ARG A 115 -4.21 3.00 5.54
CA ARG A 115 -4.60 1.70 4.94
C ARG A 115 -4.20 1.61 3.48
N GLY A 116 -4.21 2.76 2.79
CA GLY A 116 -4.06 2.86 1.36
C GLY A 116 -5.31 2.35 0.66
N GLU A 117 -5.91 3.17 -0.20
CA GLU A 117 -6.69 2.61 -1.29
C GLU A 117 -5.72 1.73 -2.10
N GLU A 118 -6.00 0.43 -2.17
CA GLU A 118 -5.20 -0.50 -2.94
C GLU A 118 -5.31 -0.08 -4.39
N ASP A 119 -4.24 0.51 -4.94
CA ASP A 119 -4.14 0.85 -6.35
C ASP A 119 -4.58 -0.37 -7.18
N PRO A 120 -5.71 -0.32 -7.92
CA PRO A 120 -6.20 -1.46 -8.70
C PRO A 120 -5.14 -2.00 -9.67
N ARG A 121 -4.16 -1.16 -10.02
CA ARG A 121 -3.02 -1.50 -10.87
C ARG A 121 -2.08 -2.56 -10.26
N LYS A 122 -2.03 -2.70 -8.93
CA LYS A 122 -1.24 -3.75 -8.25
C LYS A 122 -2.01 -5.04 -8.01
N GLN A 123 -3.35 -4.99 -7.99
CA GLN A 123 -4.18 -6.19 -7.86
C GLN A 123 -4.15 -7.03 -9.16
N GLN A 124 -3.98 -6.38 -10.31
CA GLN A 124 -3.87 -7.06 -11.61
C GLN A 124 -2.59 -7.88 -11.78
N ALA A 125 -1.53 -7.60 -11.01
CA ALA A 125 -0.28 -8.39 -11.05
C ALA A 125 -0.31 -9.67 -10.18
N ARG A 126 -1.34 -9.86 -9.35
CA ARG A 126 -1.52 -11.10 -8.56
C ARG A 126 -2.66 -12.00 -9.05
N MET A 127 -3.53 -11.51 -9.92
CA MET A 127 -4.63 -12.30 -10.47
C MET A 127 -4.29 -13.01 -11.80
N THR A 128 -3.11 -12.76 -12.38
CA THR A 128 -2.70 -13.38 -13.65
C THR A 128 -1.81 -14.62 -13.52
N ASP A 129 -1.41 -15.04 -12.31
CA ASP A 129 -0.54 -16.22 -12.15
C ASP A 129 -1.33 -17.55 -12.03
N SER A 130 -2.62 -17.48 -11.68
CA SER A 130 -3.44 -18.69 -11.46
C SER A 130 -4.05 -19.27 -12.74
N SER A 131 -4.07 -18.55 -13.87
CA SER A 131 -4.57 -19.08 -15.14
C SER A 131 -3.48 -19.68 -16.03
N LEU A 132 -2.21 -19.37 -15.79
CA LEU A 132 -1.11 -19.90 -16.60
C LEU A 132 -0.69 -21.31 -16.19
N PHE A 133 -1.00 -21.75 -14.96
CA PHE A 133 -0.71 -23.13 -14.54
C PHE A 133 -1.66 -24.18 -15.15
N LEU A 134 -2.84 -23.78 -15.66
CA LEU A 134 -3.81 -24.72 -16.25
C LEU A 134 -3.73 -24.83 -17.78
N GLN A 135 -2.76 -24.18 -18.44
CA GLN A 135 -2.59 -24.25 -19.90
C GLN A 135 -1.29 -24.90 -20.37
N ILE A 136 -0.42 -25.36 -19.46
CA ILE A 136 0.86 -26.02 -19.80
C ILE A 136 0.75 -27.56 -19.67
N GLN A 137 -0.38 -28.15 -20.11
CA GLN A 137 -0.50 -29.62 -20.20
C GLN A 137 -1.32 -30.10 -21.41
N THR A 138 -1.31 -29.41 -22.55
CA THR A 138 -2.06 -29.91 -23.75
C THR A 138 -1.37 -29.77 -25.11
N ASN A 139 -0.07 -29.48 -25.20
CA ASN A 139 0.60 -29.47 -26.51
C ASN A 139 1.95 -30.20 -26.52
N THR A 140 1.86 -31.53 -26.56
CA THR A 140 2.91 -32.38 -27.14
C THR A 140 2.30 -33.24 -28.24
N ALA A 141 2.07 -32.65 -29.41
CA ALA A 141 2.02 -33.37 -30.67
C ALA A 141 2.20 -32.35 -31.81
N ALA A 142 2.94 -32.74 -32.85
CA ALA A 142 3.17 -32.03 -34.11
C ALA A 142 4.31 -30.98 -34.12
N THR A 143 5.56 -31.46 -34.03
CA THR A 143 6.64 -30.92 -34.86
C THR A 143 6.58 -31.55 -36.24
N LEU A 144 5.85 -30.92 -37.17
CA LEU A 144 6.09 -31.10 -38.61
C LEU A 144 6.19 -29.72 -39.25
N LYS A 145 7.30 -29.54 -39.96
CA LYS A 145 7.85 -28.26 -40.42
C LYS A 145 6.99 -27.58 -41.50
N PRO A 146 7.02 -26.25 -41.61
CA PRO A 146 6.30 -25.50 -42.64
C PRO A 146 6.85 -25.80 -44.03
N VAL A 147 5.95 -26.21 -44.92
CA VAL A 147 6.12 -26.12 -46.37
C VAL A 147 6.30 -24.64 -46.70
N THR A 148 7.47 -24.29 -47.25
CA THR A 148 7.75 -23.21 -48.23
C THR A 148 9.26 -22.95 -48.21
N ILE A 149 10.03 -23.84 -48.83
CA ILE A 149 11.25 -23.43 -49.54
C ILE A 149 11.04 -23.92 -50.97
N LEU A 150 10.47 -23.02 -51.77
CA LEU A 150 10.58 -23.10 -53.21
C LEU A 150 12.04 -22.78 -53.58
N VAL A 151 12.46 -23.38 -54.69
CA VAL A 151 13.64 -23.07 -55.51
C VAL A 151 14.92 -23.83 -55.11
N PHE A 152 15.53 -24.47 -56.11
CA PHE A 152 16.69 -25.40 -56.10
C PHE A 152 16.30 -26.82 -55.65
N GLU A 153 16.08 -27.81 -56.51
CA GLU A 153 16.99 -28.30 -57.55
C GLU A 153 16.25 -28.72 -58.83
N PHE A 154 16.79 -28.19 -59.90
CA PHE A 154 16.58 -28.55 -61.28
C PHE A 154 17.19 -29.95 -61.52
N GLN A 155 16.51 -30.75 -62.35
CA GLN A 155 17.09 -31.78 -63.24
C GLN A 155 17.34 -33.18 -62.66
N MET A 156 16.59 -34.16 -63.20
CA MET A 156 16.97 -35.55 -63.57
C MET A 156 15.63 -36.33 -63.72
N HIS A 157 15.28 -36.99 -64.82
CA HIS A 157 15.92 -37.20 -66.10
C HIS A 157 14.81 -37.64 -67.08
N LYS A 158 15.04 -37.28 -68.35
CA LYS A 158 14.30 -37.57 -69.57
C LYS A 158 13.88 -39.04 -69.73
N GLY A 159 12.78 -39.27 -70.45
CA GLY A 159 12.43 -40.57 -71.04
C GLY A 159 10.94 -40.76 -71.19
#